data_AF-A0A2V9NWI0-F1
#
_entry.id   AF-A0A2V9NWI0-F1
#
_cell.length_a   1.000
_cell.length_b   1.000
_cell.length_c   1.000
_cell.angle_alpha   90.00
_cell.angle_beta   90.00
_cell.angle_gamma   90.00
#
_symmetry.space_group_name_H-M   'P 1'
#
loop_
_entity.id
_entity.type
_entity.pdbx_description
1 polymer ?
#
loop_
_entity_poly.entity_id
_entity_poly.type
_entity_poly.pdbx_seq_one_letter_code
_entity_poly.pdbx_strand_id
1 'polypeptide(L)'
;MRKQSRTVGQFLLMHGVVASAAFLNAQDVHADYQEVLKTVGKSGDYKQNVLKVNVPRNDLHITIADYPVPTPFGFGGWFALTKGDGGTDVMMGDLVLLEEEVNPVMSALQEHGLEVTALHNHFFWDKPRVFFMHVHGHGKAVDLANEIKPALDLIGHVSAAKETSASASGAQAKSNLDTAAIAKIVGHQGEQTGAVYKITLGRDNLTVKEMGATINARMGLNTWAAFVGSNEDAAVAGDVAMLEPEVTSTLKALRAHGLDVVAIHHHMLNTN
;
A
#
# COMPACT_ATOMS: atom_id res chain seq x y z
N MET A 1 -64.23 -47.82 34.28
CA MET A 1 -63.94 -46.39 34.52
C MET A 1 -62.45 -46.15 34.33
N ARG A 2 -62.03 -45.42 33.30
CA ARG A 2 -60.77 -44.63 33.25
C ARG A 2 -60.80 -43.78 31.98
N LYS A 3 -60.88 -42.46 32.18
CA LYS A 3 -60.85 -41.42 31.14
C LYS A 3 -59.45 -41.35 30.54
N GLN A 4 -59.33 -41.38 29.21
CA GLN A 4 -58.10 -41.00 28.51
C GLN A 4 -58.14 -39.49 28.23
N SER A 5 -57.13 -38.76 28.73
CA SER A 5 -56.91 -37.35 28.44
C SER A 5 -56.11 -37.17 27.16
N ARG A 6 -56.58 -36.27 26.29
CA ARG A 6 -55.89 -35.77 25.11
C ARG A 6 -54.69 -34.91 25.51
N THR A 7 -53.60 -35.02 24.76
CA THR A 7 -52.57 -33.98 24.69
C THR A 7 -52.25 -33.76 23.21
N VAL A 8 -52.52 -32.54 22.73
CA VAL A 8 -52.26 -32.08 21.37
C VAL A 8 -50.82 -31.61 21.32
N GLY A 9 -49.98 -32.27 20.53
CA GLY A 9 -48.61 -31.85 20.22
C GLY A 9 -48.59 -31.02 18.95
N GLN A 10 -48.22 -29.74 19.09
CA GLN A 10 -48.12 -28.76 18.02
C GLN A 10 -46.78 -28.97 17.27
N PHE A 11 -46.81 -29.46 16.04
CA PHE A 11 -45.62 -29.56 15.18
C PHE A 11 -45.34 -28.19 14.55
N LEU A 12 -44.24 -27.57 14.96
CA LEU A 12 -43.69 -26.35 14.36
C LEU A 12 -42.87 -26.76 13.11
N LEU A 13 -43.33 -26.38 11.91
CA LEU A 13 -42.56 -26.52 10.67
C LEU A 13 -41.41 -25.49 10.66
N MET A 14 -40.18 -25.95 10.88
CA MET A 14 -38.99 -25.14 10.75
C MET A 14 -38.62 -25.05 9.26
N HIS A 15 -38.91 -23.91 8.61
CA HIS A 15 -38.43 -23.60 7.27
C HIS A 15 -36.94 -23.26 7.35
N GLY A 16 -36.09 -24.21 6.96
CA GLY A 16 -34.65 -23.99 6.81
C GLY A 16 -34.38 -23.03 5.65
N VAL A 17 -34.02 -21.79 5.98
CA VAL A 17 -33.41 -20.86 5.02
C VAL A 17 -31.98 -21.32 4.79
N VAL A 18 -31.72 -21.95 3.66
CA VAL A 18 -30.36 -22.22 3.19
C VAL A 18 -29.80 -20.89 2.68
N ALA A 19 -28.97 -20.24 3.48
CA ALA A 19 -28.19 -19.09 3.04
C ALA A 19 -27.08 -19.60 2.11
N SER A 20 -27.27 -19.42 0.80
CA SER A 20 -26.20 -19.59 -0.17
C SER A 20 -25.15 -18.51 0.06
N ALA A 21 -24.01 -18.89 0.66
CA ALA A 21 -22.83 -18.04 0.69
C ALA A 21 -22.34 -17.87 -0.76
N ALA A 22 -22.58 -16.70 -1.34
CA ALA A 22 -21.94 -16.31 -2.58
C ALA A 22 -20.45 -16.12 -2.29
N PHE A 23 -19.63 -17.08 -2.68
CA PHE A 23 -18.20 -16.86 -2.79
C PHE A 23 -18.00 -15.82 -3.90
N LEU A 24 -17.67 -14.59 -3.53
CA LEU A 24 -17.13 -13.61 -4.47
C LEU A 24 -15.85 -14.23 -5.04
N ASN A 25 -15.87 -14.56 -6.34
CA ASN A 25 -14.69 -15.04 -7.03
C ASN A 25 -13.60 -13.98 -6.92
N ALA A 26 -12.45 -14.34 -6.34
CA ALA A 26 -11.23 -13.60 -6.61
C ALA A 26 -11.06 -13.56 -8.14
N GLN A 27 -10.84 -12.38 -8.71
CA GLN A 27 -10.59 -12.26 -10.13
C GLN A 27 -9.33 -13.08 -10.45
N ASP A 28 -9.45 -14.07 -11.32
CA ASP A 28 -8.30 -14.89 -11.71
C ASP A 28 -7.21 -13.98 -12.28
N VAL A 29 -6.00 -14.11 -11.75
CA VAL A 29 -4.84 -13.34 -12.21
C VAL A 29 -4.58 -13.74 -13.67
N HIS A 30 -4.55 -12.76 -14.59
CA HIS A 30 -4.26 -13.00 -15.99
C HIS A 30 -2.91 -13.72 -16.18
N ALA A 31 -2.78 -14.55 -17.22
CA ALA A 31 -1.60 -15.39 -17.42
C ALA A 31 -0.29 -14.59 -17.55
N ASP A 32 -0.34 -13.43 -18.20
CA ASP A 32 0.78 -12.49 -18.30
C ASP A 32 1.17 -11.92 -16.92
N TYR A 33 0.20 -11.60 -16.06
CA TYR A 33 0.46 -11.19 -14.68
C TYR A 33 0.99 -12.32 -13.78
N GLN A 34 0.60 -13.57 -14.04
CA GLN A 34 1.23 -14.71 -13.38
C GLN A 34 2.70 -14.83 -13.78
N GLU A 35 3.02 -14.58 -15.05
CA GLU A 35 4.40 -14.54 -15.53
C GLU A 35 5.18 -13.39 -14.89
N VAL A 36 4.59 -12.18 -14.74
CA VAL A 36 5.21 -11.08 -13.98
C VAL A 36 5.63 -11.53 -12.58
N LEU A 37 4.70 -12.11 -11.80
CA LEU A 37 4.97 -12.57 -10.43
C LEU A 37 6.09 -13.62 -10.39
N LYS A 38 6.13 -14.52 -11.37
CA LYS A 38 7.18 -15.53 -11.51
C LYS A 38 8.53 -14.89 -11.84
N THR A 39 8.58 -13.95 -12.78
CA THR A 39 9.80 -13.28 -13.23
C THR A 39 10.45 -12.49 -12.10
N VAL A 40 9.67 -11.72 -11.35
CA VAL A 40 10.21 -10.91 -10.24
C VAL A 40 10.41 -11.71 -8.95
N GLY A 41 9.80 -12.89 -8.82
CA GLY A 41 9.93 -13.75 -7.64
C GLY A 41 9.35 -13.13 -6.36
N LYS A 42 8.34 -12.26 -6.48
CA LYS A 42 7.66 -11.57 -5.37
C LYS A 42 6.17 -11.93 -5.33
N SER A 43 5.55 -11.78 -4.16
CA SER A 43 4.11 -11.95 -3.99
C SER A 43 3.33 -10.70 -4.45
N GLY A 44 2.13 -10.90 -4.99
CA GLY A 44 1.22 -9.83 -5.34
C GLY A 44 -0.22 -10.31 -5.45
N ASP A 45 -1.15 -9.38 -5.67
CA ASP A 45 -2.57 -9.66 -5.89
C ASP A 45 -3.15 -8.86 -7.06
N TYR A 46 -4.12 -9.45 -7.75
CA TYR A 46 -4.85 -8.81 -8.84
C TYR A 46 -6.26 -8.46 -8.39
N LYS A 47 -6.55 -7.17 -8.33
CA LYS A 47 -7.88 -6.65 -7.94
C LYS A 47 -8.12 -5.33 -8.65
N GLN A 48 -9.39 -5.03 -8.95
CA GLN A 48 -9.79 -3.76 -9.58
C GLN A 48 -8.98 -3.48 -10.86
N ASN A 49 -8.73 -4.52 -11.64
CA ASN A 49 -7.92 -4.51 -12.88
C ASN A 49 -6.46 -4.07 -12.72
N VAL A 50 -5.92 -4.14 -11.49
CA VAL A 50 -4.53 -3.79 -11.18
C VAL A 50 -3.83 -4.97 -10.52
N LEU A 51 -2.72 -5.40 -11.13
CA LEU A 51 -1.76 -6.29 -10.47
C LEU A 51 -0.93 -5.41 -9.53
N LYS A 52 -0.91 -5.71 -8.23
CA LYS A 52 -0.02 -5.04 -7.27
C LYS A 52 0.96 -6.04 -6.71
N VAL A 53 2.25 -5.75 -6.82
CA VAL A 53 3.36 -6.58 -6.34
C VAL A 53 4.00 -5.89 -5.15
N ASN A 54 4.18 -6.64 -4.06
CA ASN A 54 4.69 -6.11 -2.79
C ASN A 54 6.21 -6.33 -2.68
N VAL A 55 6.91 -5.29 -2.24
CA VAL A 55 8.36 -5.25 -1.98
C VAL A 55 8.60 -4.77 -0.54
N PRO A 56 8.23 -5.57 0.47
CA PRO A 56 8.30 -5.14 1.86
C PRO A 56 9.75 -5.06 2.36
N ARG A 57 10.08 -4.01 3.13
CA ARG A 57 11.35 -3.89 3.86
C ARG A 57 11.27 -4.53 5.25
N ASN A 58 11.07 -5.85 5.26
CA ASN A 58 11.05 -6.64 6.51
C ASN A 58 12.46 -6.87 7.09
N ASP A 59 13.49 -6.58 6.30
CA ASP A 59 14.90 -6.56 6.71
C ASP A 59 15.23 -5.36 7.62
N LEU A 60 14.45 -4.28 7.53
CA LEU A 60 14.69 -3.05 8.26
C LEU A 60 13.99 -3.01 9.63
N HIS A 61 14.68 -2.40 10.59
CA HIS A 61 14.14 -2.08 11.91
C HIS A 61 14.07 -0.57 12.03
N ILE A 62 12.93 0.02 11.71
CA ILE A 62 12.78 1.47 11.64
C ILE A 62 12.28 2.04 12.97
N THR A 63 12.88 3.17 13.37
CA THR A 63 12.32 4.08 14.38
C THR A 63 12.07 5.45 13.75
N ILE A 64 11.02 6.15 14.17
CA ILE A 64 10.75 7.55 13.82
C ILE A 64 10.80 8.36 15.11
N ALA A 65 11.71 9.32 15.22
CA ALA A 65 11.92 10.05 16.47
C ALA A 65 12.07 9.11 17.69
N ASP A 66 12.84 8.03 17.49
CA ASP A 66 13.09 6.93 18.44
C ASP A 66 11.84 6.08 18.80
N TYR A 67 10.68 6.31 18.17
CA TYR A 67 9.50 5.46 18.26
C TYR A 67 9.57 4.30 17.25
N PRO A 68 9.62 3.03 17.68
CA PRO A 68 9.72 1.89 16.78
C PRO A 68 8.42 1.68 15.99
N VAL A 69 8.54 1.50 14.68
CA VAL A 69 7.38 1.33 13.78
C VAL A 69 7.52 0.07 12.92
N PRO A 70 6.42 -0.68 12.71
CA PRO A 70 6.46 -1.91 11.93
C PRO A 70 6.42 -1.61 10.42
N THR A 71 6.91 -2.52 9.57
CA THR A 71 6.92 -2.35 8.10
C THR A 71 5.56 -1.93 7.51
N PRO A 72 4.40 -2.47 7.93
CA PRO A 72 3.10 -2.04 7.40
C PRO A 72 2.70 -0.60 7.72
N PHE A 73 3.45 0.12 8.58
CA PHE A 73 3.19 1.53 8.91
C PHE A 73 3.51 2.49 7.76
N GLY A 74 4.31 2.05 6.79
CA GLY A 74 4.66 2.88 5.63
C GLY A 74 5.94 2.47 4.90
N PHE A 75 6.56 1.33 5.24
CA PHE A 75 7.84 0.86 4.69
C PHE A 75 7.67 -0.34 3.76
N GLY A 76 6.46 -0.53 3.24
CA GLY A 76 6.13 -1.56 2.26
C GLY A 76 6.22 -0.99 0.85
N GLY A 77 7.35 -1.16 0.18
CA GLY A 77 7.49 -0.79 -1.23
C GLY A 77 6.56 -1.62 -2.11
N TRP A 78 6.27 -1.13 -3.31
CA TRP A 78 5.40 -1.81 -4.27
C TRP A 78 5.65 -1.34 -5.70
N PHE A 79 5.23 -2.17 -6.66
CA PHE A 79 4.94 -1.71 -8.02
C PHE A 79 3.64 -2.35 -8.48
N ALA A 80 2.97 -1.74 -9.44
CA ALA A 80 1.69 -2.18 -9.93
C ALA A 80 1.58 -2.01 -11.44
N LEU A 81 0.81 -2.89 -12.08
CA LEU A 81 0.53 -2.88 -13.52
C LEU A 81 -0.98 -2.82 -13.76
N THR A 82 -1.35 -2.05 -14.76
CA THR A 82 -2.71 -1.95 -15.28
C THR A 82 -2.69 -1.83 -16.79
N LYS A 83 -3.76 -2.28 -17.47
CA LYS A 83 -3.85 -2.25 -18.92
C LYS A 83 -4.06 -0.82 -19.43
N GLY A 84 -3.22 -0.42 -20.38
CA GLY A 84 -3.33 0.82 -21.16
C GLY A 84 -3.77 0.55 -22.60
N ASP A 85 -3.47 1.50 -23.49
CA ASP A 85 -3.82 1.39 -24.90
C ASP A 85 -2.91 0.40 -25.66
N GLY A 86 -3.34 -0.06 -26.83
CA GLY A 86 -2.48 -0.84 -27.74
C GLY A 86 -2.03 -2.21 -27.22
N GLY A 87 -2.67 -2.75 -26.18
CA GLY A 87 -2.30 -4.04 -25.57
C GLY A 87 -1.05 -3.97 -24.68
N THR A 88 -0.71 -2.77 -24.22
CA THR A 88 0.39 -2.52 -23.29
C THR A 88 -0.14 -2.29 -21.87
N ASP A 89 0.77 -2.27 -20.92
CA ASP A 89 0.55 -1.98 -19.53
C ASP A 89 1.24 -0.66 -19.17
N VAL A 90 0.70 0.00 -18.15
CA VAL A 90 1.37 1.08 -17.40
C VAL A 90 1.82 0.50 -16.08
N MET A 91 3.10 0.70 -15.77
CA MET A 91 3.71 0.40 -14.48
C MET A 91 3.87 1.68 -13.67
N MET A 92 3.45 1.64 -12.42
CA MET A 92 3.81 2.64 -11.42
C MET A 92 4.31 1.94 -10.16
N GLY A 93 5.20 2.57 -9.41
CA GLY A 93 5.64 2.02 -8.14
C GLY A 93 6.14 3.08 -7.18
N ASP A 94 6.45 2.61 -5.99
CA ASP A 94 7.04 3.35 -4.89
C ASP A 94 7.95 2.38 -4.13
N LEU A 95 9.26 2.53 -4.34
CA LEU A 95 10.28 1.67 -3.77
C LEU A 95 10.86 2.32 -2.50
N VAL A 96 11.07 1.51 -1.45
CA VAL A 96 11.64 1.98 -0.17
C VAL A 96 13.10 1.56 -0.08
N LEU A 97 14.00 2.54 -0.06
CA LEU A 97 15.44 2.38 -0.24
C LEU A 97 16.22 2.98 0.93
N LEU A 98 17.31 2.34 1.32
CA LEU A 98 18.35 2.96 2.14
C LEU A 98 19.15 3.96 1.31
N GLU A 99 19.87 4.87 1.98
CA GLU A 99 20.72 5.89 1.36
C GLU A 99 21.68 5.31 0.31
N GLU A 100 22.37 4.22 0.66
CA GLU A 100 23.29 3.50 -0.22
C GLU A 100 22.61 2.80 -1.40
N GLU A 101 21.33 2.48 -1.29
CA GLU A 101 20.57 1.77 -2.33
C GLU A 101 20.02 2.73 -3.40
N VAL A 102 19.81 4.01 -3.06
CA VAL A 102 19.16 5.01 -3.94
C VAL A 102 19.81 5.05 -5.32
N ASN A 103 21.11 5.37 -5.40
CA ASN A 103 21.75 5.57 -6.70
C ASN A 103 21.90 4.26 -7.50
N PRO A 104 22.35 3.12 -6.91
CA PRO A 104 22.39 1.86 -7.64
C PRO A 104 21.03 1.43 -8.21
N VAL A 105 19.96 1.57 -7.43
CA VAL A 105 18.60 1.23 -7.88
C VAL A 105 18.14 2.19 -8.98
N MET A 106 18.36 3.49 -8.82
CA MET A 106 18.02 4.49 -9.84
C MET A 106 18.74 4.22 -11.17
N SER A 107 20.04 3.93 -11.13
CA SER A 107 20.80 3.58 -12.33
C SER A 107 20.26 2.31 -12.99
N ALA A 108 19.98 1.26 -12.21
CA ALA A 108 19.41 0.03 -12.74
C ALA A 108 18.06 0.26 -13.43
N LEU A 109 17.17 1.08 -12.86
CA LEU A 109 15.90 1.45 -13.49
C LEU A 109 16.12 2.15 -14.84
N GLN A 110 16.97 3.18 -14.87
CA GLN A 110 17.20 3.98 -16.08
C GLN A 110 17.91 3.19 -17.18
N GLU A 111 18.88 2.34 -16.83
CA GLU A 111 19.59 1.47 -17.78
C GLU A 111 18.66 0.46 -18.46
N HIS A 112 17.55 0.10 -17.80
CA HIS A 112 16.53 -0.82 -18.32
C HIS A 112 15.29 -0.09 -18.86
N GLY A 113 15.38 1.21 -19.11
CA GLY A 113 14.33 1.98 -19.79
C GLY A 113 13.14 2.39 -18.90
N LEU A 114 13.25 2.22 -17.58
CA LEU A 114 12.24 2.71 -16.64
C LEU A 114 12.55 4.14 -16.19
N GLU A 115 11.51 4.90 -15.94
CA GLU A 115 11.59 6.29 -15.52
C GLU A 115 11.53 6.38 -13.99
N VAL A 116 12.34 7.27 -13.42
CA VAL A 116 12.18 7.70 -12.02
C VAL A 116 11.45 9.02 -12.01
N THR A 117 10.26 9.04 -11.44
CA THR A 117 9.38 10.21 -11.46
C THR A 117 9.48 11.05 -10.20
N ALA A 118 9.96 10.47 -9.09
CA ALA A 118 10.28 11.20 -7.87
C ALA A 118 11.25 10.42 -6.97
N LEU A 119 11.98 11.17 -6.15
CA LEU A 119 12.76 10.68 -5.02
C LEU A 119 12.51 11.61 -3.84
N HIS A 120 11.96 11.09 -2.75
CA HIS A 120 11.55 11.88 -1.60
C HIS A 120 11.49 11.02 -0.32
N ASN A 121 11.08 11.62 0.80
CA ASN A 121 10.95 10.94 2.08
C ASN A 121 9.51 11.02 2.58
N HIS A 122 9.01 9.95 3.21
CA HIS A 122 7.69 9.96 3.87
C HIS A 122 7.75 10.39 5.34
N PHE A 123 8.93 10.38 5.96
CA PHE A 123 9.11 10.57 7.40
C PHE A 123 10.21 11.57 7.70
N PHE A 124 10.02 12.38 8.75
CA PHE A 124 11.13 13.04 9.44
C PHE A 124 11.66 12.14 10.54
N TRP A 125 12.97 12.22 10.81
CA TRP A 125 13.65 11.54 11.94
C TRP A 125 13.57 10.01 11.94
N ASP A 126 13.30 9.40 10.80
CA ASP A 126 13.49 7.98 10.56
C ASP A 126 14.96 7.57 10.78
N LYS A 127 15.16 6.39 11.37
CA LYS A 127 16.44 5.70 11.52
C LYS A 127 16.25 4.20 11.29
N PRO A 128 17.08 3.54 10.46
CA PRO A 128 17.98 4.15 9.47
C PRO A 128 17.22 5.08 8.51
N ARG A 129 17.96 5.95 7.81
CA ARG A 129 17.36 6.83 6.80
C ARG A 129 16.86 6.03 5.61
N VAL A 130 15.62 6.29 5.22
CA VAL A 130 14.97 5.68 4.07
C VAL A 130 14.41 6.74 3.12
N PHE A 131 14.49 6.42 1.83
CA PHE A 131 14.01 7.21 0.72
C PHE A 131 12.96 6.41 -0.06
N PHE A 132 12.04 7.13 -0.68
CA PHE A 132 10.92 6.62 -1.46
C PHE A 132 11.14 7.05 -2.91
N MET A 133 11.16 6.07 -3.81
CA MET A 133 11.46 6.29 -5.22
C MET A 133 10.29 5.85 -6.07
N HIS A 134 9.67 6.81 -6.74
CA HIS A 134 8.61 6.51 -7.70
C HIS A 134 9.22 6.05 -9.02
N VAL A 135 8.72 4.92 -9.50
CA VAL A 135 9.09 4.32 -10.79
C VAL A 135 7.88 4.35 -11.72
N HIS A 136 8.15 4.59 -13.01
CA HIS A 136 7.16 4.59 -14.07
C HIS A 136 7.69 3.82 -15.29
N GLY A 137 6.80 3.16 -16.01
CA GLY A 137 7.15 2.43 -17.22
C GLY A 137 5.93 2.06 -18.05
N HIS A 138 6.14 1.81 -19.33
CA HIS A 138 5.08 1.43 -20.25
C HIS A 138 5.58 0.40 -21.26
N GLY A 139 4.85 -0.69 -21.44
CA GLY A 139 5.28 -1.81 -22.26
C GLY A 139 4.44 -3.05 -22.01
N LYS A 140 4.86 -4.20 -22.53
CA LYS A 140 4.18 -5.46 -22.19
C LYS A 140 4.48 -5.82 -20.74
N ALA A 141 3.51 -6.39 -20.04
CA ALA A 141 3.66 -6.77 -18.63
C ALA A 141 4.95 -7.55 -18.32
N VAL A 142 5.29 -8.57 -19.13
CA VAL A 142 6.50 -9.38 -18.93
C VAL A 142 7.79 -8.61 -19.22
N ASP A 143 7.79 -7.70 -20.18
CA ASP A 143 8.97 -6.87 -20.50
C ASP A 143 9.25 -5.94 -19.32
N LEU A 144 8.22 -5.25 -18.83
CA LEU A 144 8.30 -4.42 -17.62
C LEU A 144 8.78 -5.20 -16.39
N ALA A 145 8.37 -6.46 -16.25
CA ALA A 145 8.85 -7.32 -15.17
C ALA A 145 10.35 -7.64 -15.29
N ASN A 146 10.84 -7.87 -16.51
CA ASN A 146 12.27 -8.06 -16.76
C ASN A 146 13.07 -6.77 -16.53
N GLU A 147 12.50 -5.62 -16.88
CA GLU A 147 13.14 -4.30 -16.73
C GLU A 147 13.25 -3.86 -15.27
N ILE A 148 12.22 -4.09 -14.44
CA ILE A 148 12.27 -3.70 -13.02
C ILE A 148 13.09 -4.67 -12.16
N LYS A 149 13.21 -5.94 -12.57
CA LYS A 149 13.84 -6.99 -11.74
C LYS A 149 15.27 -6.66 -11.30
N PRO A 150 16.19 -6.18 -12.15
CA PRO A 150 17.55 -5.82 -11.72
C PRO A 150 17.57 -4.80 -10.60
N ALA A 151 16.67 -3.81 -10.62
CA ALA A 151 16.53 -2.82 -9.56
C ALA A 151 16.02 -3.46 -8.25
N LEU A 152 15.04 -4.37 -8.33
CA LEU A 152 14.52 -5.09 -7.15
C LEU A 152 15.56 -6.02 -6.51
N ASP A 153 16.44 -6.62 -7.31
CA ASP A 153 17.49 -7.53 -6.83
C ASP A 153 18.59 -6.78 -6.05
N LEU A 154 18.68 -5.45 -6.17
CA LEU A 154 19.62 -4.62 -5.40
C LEU A 154 19.10 -4.27 -3.99
N ILE A 155 17.78 -4.21 -3.81
CA ILE A 155 17.16 -3.80 -2.54
C ILE A 155 17.44 -4.85 -1.45
N GLY A 156 18.04 -4.41 -0.34
CA GLY A 156 18.51 -5.26 0.76
C GLY A 156 19.86 -5.94 0.51
N HIS A 157 20.52 -5.65 -0.62
CA HIS A 157 21.76 -6.32 -1.04
C HIS A 157 22.91 -5.36 -1.35
N VAL A 158 22.67 -4.04 -1.36
CA VAL A 158 23.75 -3.05 -1.39
C VAL A 158 24.37 -2.95 0.00
N SER A 159 25.69 -3.06 0.08
CA SER A 159 26.40 -2.97 1.35
C SER A 159 26.33 -1.54 1.90
N ALA A 160 25.79 -1.39 3.10
CA ALA A 160 25.81 -0.14 3.84
C ALA A 160 27.24 0.37 4.04
N ALA A 161 27.44 1.69 3.95
CA ALA A 161 28.55 2.31 4.63
C ALA A 161 28.39 2.00 6.13
N LYS A 162 29.49 1.63 6.79
CA LYS A 162 29.54 1.00 8.11
C LYS A 162 28.89 1.86 9.22
N GLU A 163 27.57 1.84 9.33
CA GLU A 163 26.84 2.33 10.49
C GLU A 163 26.61 1.17 11.44
N THR A 164 27.01 1.38 12.70
CA THR A 164 26.76 0.45 13.79
C THR A 164 25.27 0.46 14.11
N SER A 165 24.52 -0.49 13.56
CA SER A 165 23.14 -0.73 13.97
C SER A 165 23.13 -1.26 15.40
N ALA A 166 22.77 -0.40 16.35
CA ALA A 166 22.26 -0.87 17.63
C ALA A 166 20.97 -1.63 17.32
N SER A 167 20.99 -2.95 17.57
CA SER A 167 19.79 -3.78 17.56
C SER A 167 18.83 -3.26 18.64
N ALA A 168 17.87 -2.43 18.24
CA ALA A 168 16.68 -2.20 19.03
C ALA A 168 15.70 -3.33 18.68
N SER A 169 15.81 -4.46 19.38
CA SER A 169 14.74 -5.45 19.43
C SER A 169 13.61 -4.88 20.31
N GLY A 170 12.90 -3.87 19.79
CA GLY A 170 11.65 -3.42 20.37
C GLY A 170 10.58 -4.45 20.01
N ALA A 171 10.12 -5.23 20.98
CA ALA A 171 8.88 -5.98 20.81
C ALA A 171 7.82 -4.98 20.35
N GLN A 172 7.22 -5.22 19.16
CA GLN A 172 6.13 -4.38 18.67
C GLN A 172 5.05 -4.35 19.75
N ALA A 173 4.85 -3.18 20.35
CA ALA A 173 3.77 -2.99 21.29
C ALA A 173 2.47 -3.37 20.57
N LYS A 174 1.68 -4.25 21.17
CA LYS A 174 0.36 -4.57 20.63
C LYS A 174 -0.43 -3.26 20.58
N SER A 175 -0.84 -2.87 19.38
CA SER A 175 -1.74 -1.73 19.22
C SER A 175 -3.08 -2.04 19.88
N ASN A 176 -3.56 -1.11 20.70
CA ASN A 176 -4.88 -1.15 21.35
C ASN A 176 -5.73 0.06 20.97
N LEU A 177 -5.51 0.58 19.76
CA LEU A 177 -6.31 1.65 19.17
C LEU A 177 -7.79 1.24 19.06
N ASP A 178 -8.69 2.18 19.37
CA ASP A 178 -10.10 2.09 19.02
C ASP A 178 -10.26 2.40 17.52
N THR A 179 -10.00 1.40 16.69
CA THR A 179 -10.08 1.51 15.24
C THR A 179 -11.51 1.80 14.75
N ALA A 180 -12.53 1.42 15.52
CA ALA A 180 -13.92 1.75 15.22
C ALA A 180 -14.20 3.25 15.40
N ALA A 181 -13.63 3.87 16.44
CA ALA A 181 -13.70 5.32 16.62
C ALA A 181 -12.96 6.06 15.49
N ILE A 182 -11.77 5.60 15.10
CA ILE A 182 -11.02 6.17 13.95
C ILE A 182 -11.86 6.07 12.67
N ALA A 183 -12.40 4.88 12.36
CA ALA A 183 -13.23 4.68 11.17
C ALA A 183 -14.47 5.58 11.16
N LYS A 184 -15.08 5.80 12.33
CA LYS A 184 -16.24 6.70 12.48
C LYS A 184 -15.86 8.16 12.22
N ILE A 185 -14.70 8.62 12.70
CA ILE A 185 -14.21 9.99 12.48
C ILE A 185 -13.89 10.21 11.00
N VAL A 186 -13.20 9.27 10.37
CA VAL A 186 -12.80 9.36 8.96
C VAL A 186 -13.98 9.07 8.01
N GLY A 187 -15.01 8.38 8.51
CA GLY A 187 -16.17 7.95 7.72
C GLY A 187 -15.89 6.75 6.81
N HIS A 188 -14.74 6.09 6.96
CA HIS A 188 -14.29 4.97 6.13
C HIS A 188 -13.65 3.88 6.98
N GLN A 189 -13.91 2.62 6.63
CA GLN A 189 -13.24 1.49 7.26
C GLN A 189 -11.81 1.35 6.71
N GLY A 190 -10.89 1.03 7.60
CA GLY A 190 -9.52 0.62 7.30
C GLY A 190 -9.29 -0.87 7.46
N GLU A 191 -8.06 -1.28 7.16
CA GLU A 191 -7.57 -2.65 7.24
C GLU A 191 -6.57 -2.79 8.39
N GLN A 192 -6.69 -3.87 9.17
CA GLN A 192 -5.74 -4.19 10.24
C GLN A 192 -4.66 -5.15 9.72
N THR A 193 -3.40 -4.75 9.81
CA THR A 193 -2.24 -5.60 9.51
C THR A 193 -1.27 -5.58 10.69
N GLY A 194 -1.27 -6.66 11.49
CA GLY A 194 -0.49 -6.71 12.73
C GLY A 194 -0.92 -5.60 13.69
N ALA A 195 0.03 -4.75 14.11
CA ALA A 195 -0.24 -3.60 14.97
C ALA A 195 -0.77 -2.35 14.22
N VAL A 196 -0.77 -2.35 12.88
CA VAL A 196 -1.13 -1.18 12.06
C VAL A 196 -2.59 -1.24 11.64
N TYR A 197 -3.32 -0.15 11.89
CA TYR A 197 -4.61 0.10 11.26
C TYR A 197 -4.42 1.11 10.13
N LYS A 198 -4.76 0.76 8.88
CA LYS A 198 -4.55 1.62 7.72
C LYS A 198 -5.86 1.92 7.01
N ILE A 199 -6.16 3.20 6.80
CA ILE A 199 -7.26 3.64 5.95
C ILE A 199 -6.68 4.08 4.61
N THR A 200 -7.35 3.69 3.51
CA THR A 200 -7.02 4.11 2.15
C THR A 200 -8.28 4.63 1.46
N LEU A 201 -8.20 5.84 0.93
CA LEU A 201 -9.29 6.56 0.27
C LEU A 201 -8.90 6.81 -1.18
N GLY A 202 -9.60 6.17 -2.12
CA GLY A 202 -9.43 6.46 -3.54
C GLY A 202 -9.96 7.85 -3.90
N ARG A 203 -9.37 8.48 -4.91
CA ARG A 203 -9.92 9.70 -5.55
C ARG A 203 -10.86 9.32 -6.69
N ASP A 204 -11.89 8.53 -6.40
CA ASP A 204 -12.82 7.98 -7.41
C ASP A 204 -13.64 9.07 -8.14
N ASN A 205 -13.62 10.30 -7.60
CA ASN A 205 -14.16 11.50 -8.24
C ASN A 205 -13.29 12.03 -9.39
N LEU A 206 -12.07 11.52 -9.55
CA LEU A 206 -11.16 11.87 -10.64
C LEU A 206 -11.11 10.77 -11.68
N THR A 207 -10.98 11.15 -12.95
CA THR A 207 -10.65 10.24 -14.04
C THR A 207 -9.26 10.60 -14.54
N VAL A 208 -8.25 9.94 -13.99
CA VAL A 208 -6.86 10.12 -14.41
C VAL A 208 -6.50 8.99 -15.37
N LYS A 209 -5.91 9.35 -16.50
CA LYS A 209 -5.39 8.40 -17.47
C LYS A 209 -3.92 8.65 -17.72
N GLU A 210 -3.17 7.57 -17.84
CA GLU A 210 -1.77 7.57 -18.28
C GLU A 210 -1.66 6.54 -19.40
N MET A 211 -1.21 6.95 -20.59
CA MET A 211 -1.07 6.07 -21.76
C MET A 211 -2.28 5.13 -22.01
N GLY A 212 -3.49 5.69 -21.84
CA GLY A 212 -4.77 4.97 -22.01
C GLY A 212 -5.27 4.21 -20.77
N ALA A 213 -4.37 3.91 -19.82
CA ALA A 213 -4.70 3.19 -18.60
C ALA A 213 -5.44 4.07 -17.61
N THR A 214 -6.49 3.54 -16.99
CA THR A 214 -7.17 4.20 -15.86
C THR A 214 -6.33 4.04 -14.61
N ILE A 215 -5.90 5.16 -14.02
CA ILE A 215 -5.11 5.18 -12.79
C ILE A 215 -6.06 5.28 -11.60
N ASN A 216 -6.14 4.20 -10.81
CA ASN A 216 -7.01 4.11 -9.63
C ASN A 216 -6.20 4.09 -8.33
N ALA A 217 -6.90 3.91 -7.20
CA ALA A 217 -6.28 3.85 -5.88
C ALA A 217 -5.12 2.83 -5.77
N ARG A 218 -5.21 1.67 -6.42
CA ARG A 218 -4.15 0.63 -6.34
C ARG A 218 -2.87 1.03 -7.07
N MET A 219 -2.99 1.90 -8.08
CA MET A 219 -1.88 2.53 -8.82
C MET A 219 -1.29 3.76 -8.11
N GLY A 220 -1.78 4.12 -6.92
CA GLY A 220 -1.24 5.24 -6.13
C GLY A 220 -2.11 6.51 -6.15
N LEU A 221 -3.23 6.54 -6.88
CA LEU A 221 -4.18 7.65 -6.82
C LEU A 221 -5.08 7.54 -5.58
N ASN A 222 -4.48 7.65 -4.40
CA ASN A 222 -5.18 7.52 -3.12
C ASN A 222 -4.55 8.41 -2.04
N THR A 223 -5.38 8.74 -1.05
CA THR A 223 -4.93 9.23 0.25
C THR A 223 -4.93 8.07 1.21
N TRP A 224 -3.89 7.88 1.99
CA TRP A 224 -3.86 6.84 3.02
C TRP A 224 -3.33 7.38 4.35
N ALA A 225 -3.76 6.76 5.44
CA ALA A 225 -3.26 7.04 6.79
C ALA A 225 -3.11 5.72 7.55
N ALA A 226 -1.92 5.48 8.08
CA ALA A 226 -1.60 4.35 8.93
C ALA A 226 -1.48 4.80 10.39
N PHE A 227 -2.04 4.01 11.31
CA PHE A 227 -2.06 4.28 12.74
C PHE A 227 -1.44 3.12 13.51
N VAL A 228 -0.62 3.42 14.51
CA VAL A 228 -0.04 2.47 15.48
C VAL A 228 -0.07 3.06 16.89
N GLY A 229 0.13 2.23 17.91
CA GLY A 229 0.23 2.67 19.31
C GLY A 229 -1.04 2.42 20.11
N SER A 230 -1.36 3.33 21.04
CA SER A 230 -2.56 3.27 21.89
C SER A 230 -3.45 4.48 21.71
N ASN A 231 -4.63 4.48 22.34
CA ASN A 231 -5.52 5.65 22.33
C ASN A 231 -4.88 6.90 22.99
N GLU A 232 -3.94 6.68 23.91
CA GLU A 232 -3.22 7.72 24.64
C GLU A 232 -1.91 8.15 23.94
N ASP A 233 -1.30 7.25 23.17
CA ASP A 233 0.00 7.44 22.51
C ASP A 233 -0.01 6.78 21.13
N ALA A 234 -0.67 7.45 20.18
CA ALA A 234 -0.80 7.02 18.80
C ALA A 234 0.17 7.77 17.88
N ALA A 235 0.74 7.05 16.91
CA ALA A 235 1.41 7.67 15.77
C ALA A 235 0.55 7.52 14.51
N VAL A 236 0.53 8.56 13.68
CA VAL A 236 -0.12 8.56 12.36
C VAL A 236 0.85 9.05 11.30
N ALA A 237 0.84 8.39 10.15
CA ALA A 237 1.55 8.84 8.96
C ALA A 237 0.76 8.46 7.71
N GLY A 238 1.01 9.15 6.60
CA GLY A 238 0.20 8.99 5.41
C GLY A 238 0.53 9.95 4.30
N ASP A 239 0.00 9.63 3.12
CA ASP A 239 0.04 10.49 1.94
C ASP A 239 -1.36 11.02 1.64
N VAL A 240 -1.41 12.22 1.07
CA VAL A 240 -2.64 12.83 0.58
C VAL A 240 -2.54 13.04 -0.92
N ALA A 241 -3.35 12.32 -1.70
CA ALA A 241 -3.50 12.60 -3.12
C ALA A 241 -4.37 13.85 -3.31
N MET A 242 -3.84 14.82 -4.05
CA MET A 242 -4.46 16.13 -4.24
C MET A 242 -4.21 16.65 -5.66
N LEU A 243 -5.12 17.50 -6.14
CA LEU A 243 -4.91 18.29 -7.36
C LEU A 243 -4.07 19.52 -7.05
N GLU A 244 -3.46 20.11 -8.09
CA GLU A 244 -2.70 21.37 -7.97
C GLU A 244 -3.45 22.47 -7.19
N PRO A 245 -4.75 22.77 -7.45
CA PRO A 245 -5.47 23.81 -6.71
C PRO A 245 -5.76 23.45 -5.24
N GLU A 246 -5.65 22.17 -4.86
CA GLU A 246 -5.92 21.67 -3.52
C GLU A 246 -4.66 21.69 -2.62
N VAL A 247 -3.46 21.92 -3.19
CA VAL A 247 -2.19 21.81 -2.45
C VAL A 247 -2.14 22.77 -1.26
N THR A 248 -2.32 24.07 -1.50
CA THR A 248 -2.12 25.07 -0.45
C THR A 248 -3.13 24.92 0.70
N SER A 249 -4.39 24.61 0.40
CA SER A 249 -5.44 24.42 1.42
C SER A 249 -5.20 23.16 2.24
N THR A 250 -4.75 22.07 1.60
CA THR A 250 -4.39 20.81 2.27
C THR A 250 -3.23 21.01 3.24
N LEU A 251 -2.12 21.63 2.78
CA LEU A 251 -0.97 21.91 3.64
C LEU A 251 -1.34 22.77 4.85
N LYS A 252 -2.17 23.79 4.64
CA LYS A 252 -2.67 24.64 5.72
C LYS A 252 -3.48 23.83 6.74
N ALA A 253 -4.34 22.92 6.28
CA ALA A 253 -5.14 22.07 7.16
C ALA A 253 -4.27 21.12 7.98
N LEU A 254 -3.28 20.46 7.36
CA LEU A 254 -2.33 19.57 8.04
C LEU A 254 -1.56 20.32 9.13
N ARG A 255 -0.94 21.47 8.79
CA ARG A 255 -0.17 22.26 9.75
C ARG A 255 -1.02 22.85 10.88
N ALA A 256 -2.26 23.24 10.59
CA ALA A 256 -3.19 23.74 11.62
C ALA A 256 -3.56 22.67 12.67
N HIS A 257 -3.40 21.39 12.35
CA HIS A 257 -3.65 20.25 13.25
C HIS A 257 -2.37 19.57 13.75
N GLY A 258 -1.22 20.24 13.63
CA GLY A 258 0.05 19.74 14.17
C GLY A 258 0.67 18.58 13.39
N LEU A 259 0.21 18.29 12.17
CA LEU A 259 0.80 17.26 11.32
C LEU A 259 1.99 17.84 10.54
N ASP A 260 3.14 17.17 10.60
CA ASP A 260 4.32 17.53 9.82
C ASP A 260 4.17 17.17 8.35
N VAL A 261 4.69 18.04 7.49
CA VAL A 261 4.71 17.84 6.03
C VAL A 261 6.16 17.57 5.64
N VAL A 262 6.43 16.36 5.19
CA VAL A 262 7.79 15.90 4.88
C VAL A 262 8.19 16.23 3.44
N ALA A 263 7.31 15.95 2.49
CA ALA A 263 7.54 16.16 1.07
C ALA A 263 6.25 16.56 0.35
N ILE A 264 6.43 17.18 -0.81
CA ILE A 264 5.40 17.41 -1.82
C ILE A 264 6.02 16.99 -3.14
N HIS A 265 5.43 16.03 -3.83
CA HIS A 265 5.96 15.47 -5.07
C HIS A 265 4.84 15.04 -6.01
N HIS A 266 5.22 14.59 -7.21
CA HIS A 266 4.32 14.05 -8.23
C HIS A 266 4.70 12.58 -8.51
N HIS A 267 3.72 11.77 -8.88
CA HIS A 267 3.97 10.37 -9.27
C HIS A 267 4.22 10.20 -10.78
N MET A 268 3.88 11.20 -11.59
CA MET A 268 3.91 11.18 -13.05
C MET A 268 4.54 12.48 -13.55
N LEU A 269 5.38 12.41 -14.59
CA LEU A 269 6.07 13.57 -15.15
C LEU A 269 5.15 14.42 -16.04
N ASN A 270 4.12 13.82 -16.66
CA ASN A 270 3.20 14.48 -17.59
C ASN A 270 1.76 13.96 -17.43
N THR A 271 1.03 14.42 -16.43
CA THR A 271 -0.41 14.13 -16.33
C THR A 271 -1.24 15.26 -16.93
N ASN A 272 -2.10 14.94 -17.89
CA ASN A 272 -3.19 15.81 -18.36
C ASN A 272 -4.51 15.47 -17.64
#